data_AF-A0A1L8CLS1-F1
#
_entry.id   AF-A0A1L8CLS1-F1
#
_cell.length_a   1.000
_cell.length_b   1.000
_cell.length_c   1.000
_cell.angle_alpha   90.00
_cell.angle_beta   90.00
_cell.angle_gamma   90.00
#
_symmetry.space_group_name_H-M   'P 1'
#
loop_
_entity.id
_entity.type
_entity.pdbx_description
1 polymer ?
#
loop_
_entity_poly.entity_id
_entity_poly.type
_entity_poly.pdbx_seq_one_letter_code
_entity_poly.pdbx_strand_id
1 'polypeptide(L)'
;MTCIIIIDGEGNLITQVGEAPEGEEFALYSPMVMETTRRMSLCGGFGEPICNGVILSGGRILITHQATVKEEVIYTSILCQKVPNGLLSVLKQVTSYVEETI
;
A
#
# COMPACT_ATOMS: atom_id res chain seq x y z
N MET A 1 -12.42 7.49 -2.64
CA MET A 1 -11.16 6.78 -2.92
C MET A 1 -10.75 7.20 -4.32
N THR A 2 -9.52 7.65 -4.48
CA THR A 2 -9.06 8.36 -5.68
C THR A 2 -8.27 7.43 -6.60
N CYS A 3 -7.41 6.58 -6.04
CA CYS A 3 -6.82 5.46 -6.79
C CYS A 3 -6.42 4.30 -5.86
N ILE A 4 -6.30 3.10 -6.44
CA ILE A 4 -5.62 1.94 -5.86
C ILE A 4 -4.53 1.50 -6.84
N ILE A 5 -3.34 1.20 -6.32
CA ILE A 5 -2.20 0.73 -7.08
C ILE A 5 -1.68 -0.53 -6.38
N ILE A 6 -1.43 -1.58 -7.15
CA ILE A 6 -0.93 -2.85 -6.66
C ILE A 6 0.32 -3.20 -7.44
N ILE A 7 1.40 -3.46 -6.71
CA ILE A 7 2.70 -3.83 -7.27
C ILE A 7 3.21 -5.10 -6.59
N ASP A 8 4.10 -5.82 -7.26
CA ASP A 8 4.77 -6.98 -6.69
C ASP A 8 5.98 -6.60 -5.80
N GLY A 9 6.66 -7.62 -5.29
CA GLY A 9 7.85 -7.51 -4.44
C GLY A 9 9.07 -6.91 -5.15
N GLU A 10 9.11 -7.00 -6.47
CA GLU A 10 10.21 -6.52 -7.32
C GLU A 10 9.98 -5.07 -7.80
N GLY A 11 8.79 -4.53 -7.58
CA GLY A 11 8.42 -3.17 -7.98
C GLY A 11 7.74 -3.11 -9.35
N ASN A 12 7.28 -4.23 -9.90
CA ASN A 12 6.49 -4.23 -11.14
C ASN A 12 5.01 -3.94 -10.82
N LEU A 13 4.36 -3.18 -11.71
CA LEU A 13 2.93 -2.91 -11.60
C LEU A 13 2.11 -4.17 -11.91
N ILE A 14 1.31 -4.62 -10.95
CA ILE A 14 0.30 -5.69 -11.17
C ILE A 14 -0.97 -5.07 -11.75
N THR A 15 -1.50 -4.02 -11.10
CA THR A 15 -2.70 -3.33 -11.56
C THR A 15 -2.87 -1.96 -10.92
N GLN A 16 -3.66 -1.09 -11.54
CA GLN A 16 -4.08 0.18 -10.98
C GLN A 16 -5.49 0.58 -11.42
N VAL A 17 -6.20 1.32 -10.57
CA VAL A 17 -7.53 1.86 -10.85
C VAL A 17 -7.66 3.28 -10.32
N GLY A 18 -8.43 4.12 -11.02
CA GLY A 18 -8.68 5.51 -10.65
C GLY A 18 -7.65 6.49 -11.21
N GLU A 19 -7.55 7.66 -10.59
CA GLU A 19 -6.58 8.71 -10.96
C GLU A 19 -5.18 8.38 -10.40
N ALA A 20 -4.61 7.27 -10.88
CA ALA A 20 -3.27 6.84 -10.52
C ALA A 20 -2.20 7.80 -11.09
N PRO A 21 -1.06 8.00 -10.40
CA PRO A 21 0.05 8.79 -10.92
C PRO A 21 0.55 8.21 -12.25
N GLU A 22 1.00 9.08 -13.15
CA GLU A 22 1.64 8.67 -14.39
C GLU A 22 3.09 8.21 -14.10
N GLY A 23 3.44 7.01 -14.54
CA GLY A 23 4.81 6.48 -14.47
C GLY A 23 5.02 5.33 -13.48
N GLU A 24 5.99 4.46 -13.80
CA GLU A 24 6.34 3.27 -13.01
C GLU A 24 7.19 3.60 -11.78
N GLU A 25 7.75 4.82 -11.71
CA GLU A 25 8.64 5.26 -10.64
C GLU A 25 7.99 5.16 -9.25
N PHE A 26 6.67 5.37 -9.16
CA PHE A 26 5.93 5.25 -7.90
C PHE A 26 6.07 3.84 -7.28
N ALA A 27 6.10 2.80 -8.12
CA ALA A 27 6.18 1.42 -7.66
C ALA A 27 7.45 1.17 -6.84
N LEU A 28 8.58 1.74 -7.28
CA LEU A 28 9.88 1.58 -6.63
C LEU A 28 9.91 2.11 -5.19
N TYR A 29 9.06 3.09 -4.86
CA TYR A 29 9.03 3.69 -3.53
C TYR A 29 8.21 2.91 -2.50
N SER A 30 7.27 2.06 -2.93
CA SER A 30 6.39 1.36 -1.99
C SER A 30 7.13 0.39 -1.05
N PRO A 31 8.09 -0.43 -1.52
CA PRO A 31 8.93 -1.26 -0.65
C PRO A 31 9.75 -0.42 0.33
N MET A 32 10.35 0.67 -0.16
CA MET A 32 11.20 1.54 0.65
C MET A 32 10.42 2.21 1.79
N VAL A 33 9.22 2.71 1.51
CA VAL A 33 8.35 3.35 2.52
C VAL A 33 7.91 2.34 3.57
N MET A 34 7.54 1.12 3.19
CA MET A 34 7.14 0.08 4.14
C MET A 34 8.30 -0.36 5.04
N GLU A 35 9.48 -0.60 4.48
CA GLU A 35 10.64 -0.99 5.29
C GLU A 35 11.08 0.16 6.23
N THR A 36 11.08 1.40 5.74
CA THR A 36 11.34 2.57 6.59
C THR A 36 10.35 2.67 7.74
N THR A 37 9.06 2.48 7.46
CA THR A 37 7.99 2.51 8.48
C THR A 37 8.17 1.39 9.51
N ARG A 38 8.49 0.17 9.07
CA ARG A 38 8.79 -0.96 9.95
C ARG A 38 9.96 -0.65 10.87
N ARG A 39 11.08 -0.15 10.33
CA ARG A 39 12.26 0.22 11.12
C ARG A 39 11.95 1.30 12.15
N MET A 40 11.26 2.36 11.74
CA MET A 40 10.85 3.42 12.66
C MET A 40 9.93 2.89 13.78
N SER A 41 8.97 2.03 13.42
CA SER A 41 8.03 1.43 14.37
C SER A 41 8.74 0.56 15.41
N LEU A 42 9.68 -0.28 14.97
CA LEU A 42 10.49 -1.14 15.84
C LEU A 42 11.42 -0.32 16.75
N CYS A 43 12.12 0.67 16.19
CA CYS A 43 12.99 1.56 16.97
C CYS A 43 12.20 2.38 18.01
N GLY A 44 10.95 2.74 17.71
CA GLY A 44 10.05 3.44 18.62
C GLY A 44 9.33 2.55 19.64
N GLY A 45 9.43 1.22 19.52
CA GLY A 45 8.70 0.29 20.39
C GLY A 45 7.19 0.23 20.12
N PHE A 46 6.73 0.61 18.92
CA PHE A 46 5.30 0.62 18.56
C PHE A 46 4.78 -0.72 18.02
N GLY A 47 5.67 -1.70 17.82
CA GLY A 47 5.33 -3.01 17.26
C GLY A 47 5.38 -3.05 15.74
N GLU A 48 4.77 -4.07 15.13
CA GLU A 48 4.74 -4.23 13.67
C GLU A 48 3.64 -3.33 13.06
N PRO A 49 3.96 -2.47 12.08
CA PRO A 49 2.97 -1.60 11.46
C PRO A 49 2.04 -2.38 10.53
N ILE A 50 0.75 -2.07 10.57
CA ILE A 50 -0.24 -2.60 9.61
C ILE A 50 -0.03 -1.97 8.23
N CYS A 51 0.19 -0.67 8.17
CA CYS A 51 0.38 0.10 6.96
C CYS A 51 1.16 1.38 7.25
N ASN A 52 1.74 1.99 6.23
CA ASN A 52 2.17 3.38 6.24
C ASN A 52 1.01 4.30 5.81
N GLY A 53 0.96 5.52 6.36
CA GLY A 53 0.04 6.57 5.92
C GLY A 53 0.76 7.90 5.78
N VAL A 54 0.72 8.50 4.59
CA VAL A 54 1.24 9.84 4.30
C VAL A 54 0.08 10.80 4.12
N ILE A 55 0.02 11.85 4.94
CA ILE A 55 -0.91 12.96 4.77
C ILE A 55 -0.29 13.96 3.79
N LEU A 56 -0.95 14.15 2.65
CA LEU A 56 -0.53 15.01 1.56
C LEU A 56 -1.29 16.34 1.60
N SER A 57 -0.80 17.31 0.84
CA SER A 57 -1.48 18.59 0.64
C SER A 57 -2.91 18.39 0.10
N GLY A 58 -3.82 19.25 0.56
CA GLY A 58 -5.25 19.19 0.21
C GLY A 58 -6.03 18.08 0.93
N GLY A 59 -5.50 17.55 2.05
CA GLY A 59 -6.20 16.53 2.84
C GLY A 59 -6.21 15.14 2.22
N ARG A 60 -5.38 14.91 1.20
CA ARG A 60 -5.20 13.59 0.60
C ARG A 60 -4.35 12.72 1.52
N ILE A 61 -4.56 11.42 1.47
CA ILE A 61 -3.89 10.43 2.30
C ILE A 61 -3.49 9.27 1.39
N LEU A 62 -2.20 8.99 1.33
CA LEU A 62 -1.67 7.80 0.67
C LEU A 62 -1.41 6.75 1.74
N ILE A 63 -2.10 5.61 1.63
CA ILE A 63 -1.94 4.47 2.53
C ILE A 63 -1.21 3.38 1.77
N THR A 64 -0.08 2.90 2.28
CA THR A 64 0.67 1.79 1.68
C THR A 64 0.69 0.61 2.65
N HIS A 65 0.39 -0.57 2.15
CA HIS A 65 0.31 -1.82 2.90
C HIS A 65 1.11 -2.91 2.18
N GLN A 66 1.81 -3.74 2.95
CA GLN A 66 2.50 -4.92 2.44
C GLN A 66 1.72 -6.17 2.86
N ALA A 67 1.49 -7.07 1.92
CA ALA A 67 0.93 -8.39 2.18
C ALA A 67 1.76 -9.48 1.49
N THR A 68 1.58 -10.73 1.92
CA THR A 68 2.13 -11.91 1.26
C THR A 68 0.99 -12.75 0.71
N VAL A 69 1.07 -13.10 -0.58
CA VAL A 69 0.09 -13.89 -1.32
C VAL A 69 0.83 -15.01 -2.03
N LYS A 70 0.52 -16.29 -1.74
CA LYS A 70 1.18 -17.45 -2.35
C LYS A 70 2.72 -17.36 -2.36
N GLU A 71 3.31 -16.96 -1.23
CA GLU A 71 4.76 -16.73 -1.05
C GLU A 71 5.33 -15.47 -1.72
N GLU A 72 4.55 -14.79 -2.57
CA GLU A 72 4.92 -13.52 -3.19
C GLU A 72 4.57 -12.33 -2.30
N VAL A 73 5.44 -11.32 -2.28
CA VAL A 73 5.15 -10.04 -1.61
C VAL A 73 4.39 -9.15 -2.57
N ILE A 74 3.34 -8.50 -2.09
CA ILE A 74 2.64 -7.44 -2.82
C ILE A 74 2.56 -6.18 -1.97
N TYR A 75 2.55 -5.03 -2.64
CA TYR A 75 2.28 -3.75 -2.01
C TYR A 75 1.00 -3.14 -2.57
N THR A 76 0.09 -2.77 -1.68
CA THR A 76 -1.16 -2.08 -2.00
C THR A 76 -1.04 -0.63 -1.56
N SER A 77 -1.20 0.29 -2.50
CA SER A 77 -1.23 1.74 -2.25
C SER A 77 -2.63 2.29 -2.55
N ILE A 78 -3.25 2.97 -1.58
CA ILE A 78 -4.58 3.56 -1.67
C ILE A 78 -4.49 5.07 -1.47
N LEU A 79 -4.87 5.85 -2.47
CA LEU A 79 -5.02 7.30 -2.35
C LEU A 79 -6.48 7.63 -2.00
N CYS A 80 -6.69 8.37 -0.93
CA CYS A 80 -8.02 8.76 -0.46
C CYS A 80 -8.01 10.16 0.18
N GLN A 81 -9.18 10.78 0.37
CA GLN A 81 -9.31 12.02 1.16
C GLN A 81 -9.72 11.75 2.62
N LYS A 82 -10.15 10.52 2.89
CA LYS A 82 -10.54 10.04 4.21
C LYS A 82 -10.16 8.57 4.30
N VAL A 83 -9.53 8.20 5.41
CA VAL A 83 -9.19 6.79 5.69
C VAL A 83 -10.47 5.94 5.62
N PRO A 84 -10.48 4.86 4.81
CA PRO A 84 -11.61 3.96 4.75
C PRO A 84 -12.01 3.43 6.13
N ASN A 85 -13.30 3.44 6.44
CA ASN A 85 -13.81 2.78 7.64
C ASN A 85 -13.49 1.28 7.55
N GLY A 86 -12.92 0.72 8.62
CA GLY A 86 -12.49 -0.68 8.59
C GLY A 86 -11.34 -0.92 7.61
N LEU A 87 -10.39 0.02 7.48
CA LEU A 87 -9.24 -0.05 6.58
C LEU A 87 -8.59 -1.44 6.49
N LEU A 88 -8.35 -2.10 7.62
CA LEU A 88 -7.74 -3.44 7.62
C LEU A 88 -8.58 -4.47 6.86
N SER A 89 -9.92 -4.39 6.94
CA SER A 89 -10.82 -5.25 6.17
C SER A 89 -10.73 -4.94 4.68
N VAL A 90 -10.63 -3.65 4.32
CA VAL A 90 -10.46 -3.23 2.91
C VAL A 90 -9.14 -3.76 2.35
N LEU A 91 -8.04 -3.60 3.09
CA LEU A 91 -6.72 -4.10 2.69
C LEU A 91 -6.77 -5.62 2.48
N LYS A 92 -7.34 -6.37 3.43
CA LYS A 92 -7.51 -7.83 3.31
C LYS A 92 -8.37 -8.24 2.12
N GLN A 93 -9.45 -7.50 1.83
CA GLN A 93 -10.29 -7.75 0.66
C GLN A 93 -9.51 -7.52 -0.64
N VAL A 94 -8.75 -6.42 -0.73
CA VAL A 94 -7.88 -6.16 -1.89
C VAL A 94 -6.87 -7.29 -2.07
N THR A 95 -6.18 -7.70 -1.00
CA THR A 95 -5.25 -8.84 -1.04
C THR A 95 -5.92 -10.12 -1.54
N SER A 96 -7.14 -10.42 -1.07
CA SER A 96 -7.90 -11.59 -1.51
C SER A 96 -8.23 -11.55 -3.00
N TYR A 97 -8.57 -10.39 -3.56
CA TYR A 97 -8.83 -10.27 -5.00
C TYR A 97 -7.56 -10.44 -5.84
N VAL A 98 -6.42 -10.00 -5.31
CA VAL A 98 -5.12 -10.19 -5.96
C VAL A 98 -4.75 -11.67 -5.98
N GLU A 99 -5.00 -12.41 -4.90
CA GLU A 99 -4.75 -13.86 -4.82
C GLU A 99 -5.53 -14.69 -5.85
N GLU A 100 -6.69 -14.22 -6.30
CA GLU A 100 -7.45 -14.84 -7.39
C GLU A 100 -6.83 -14.59 -8.77
N THR A 101 -5.95 -13.59 -8.89
CA THR A 101 -5.37 -13.11 -10.16
C THR A 101 -3.97 -13.65 -10.43
N ILE A 102 -3.19 -13.89 -9.36
CA ILE A 102 -1.81 -14.43 -9.40
C ILE A 102 -1.85 -15.89 -8.97
#